data_AF-A0AAE6IS64-F1
#
_entry.id   AF-A0AAE6IS64-F1
#
_cell.length_a   1.000
_cell.length_b   1.000
_cell.length_c   1.000
_cell.angle_alpha   90.00
_cell.angle_beta   90.00
_cell.angle_gamma   90.00
#
_symmetry.space_group_name_H-M   'P 1'
#
loop_
_entity.id
_entity.type
_entity.pdbx_description
1 polymer ?
#
loop_
_entity_poly.entity_id
_entity_poly.type
_entity_poly.pdbx_seq_one_letter_code
_entity_poly.pdbx_strand_id
1 'polypeptide(L)'
;MNKRYLFCFLLTVFCLCVCTALVSQIDSGVENNTSISVESDEIAINEGSLKDLPSIEESELLFAEFYKTGKIDTEPLFVGLEKLEQELTKVQNLKGKERNIEKENQLLTLYLEYAKIVFTAYLFGSINQSFPKIHNMEKQIDVFLKRCKPNSSVCLKFADYLYARLPENRKVVFKLPVLYRKVLLQDSKNNEAKVKLACWYTFSAQETTSNTNSFIEENEALIEELSAVDRLNAYIVYSLYYMKKYNTKKGWKYLQKAEELFPSYILTERLRANYKKGILSL
;
A
#
# COMPACT_ATOMS: atom_id res chain seq x y z
N MET A 1 18.13 -13.63 -17.37
CA MET A 1 17.08 -12.80 -16.72
C MET A 1 16.82 -13.33 -15.31
N ASN A 2 16.79 -12.44 -14.31
CA ASN A 2 17.14 -12.75 -12.93
C ASN A 2 16.07 -13.62 -12.21
N LYS A 3 16.44 -14.83 -11.78
CA LYS A 3 15.60 -15.77 -10.99
C LYS A 3 15.10 -15.18 -9.66
N ARG A 4 15.58 -13.98 -9.27
CA ARG A 4 15.23 -13.25 -8.05
C ARG A 4 13.84 -12.59 -8.10
N TYR A 5 13.36 -12.15 -9.27
CA TYR A 5 12.02 -11.56 -9.42
C TYR A 5 10.89 -12.58 -9.17
N LEU A 6 11.19 -13.86 -9.40
CA LEU A 6 10.24 -14.96 -9.22
C LEU A 6 10.03 -15.28 -7.73
N PHE A 7 11.04 -15.08 -6.87
CA PHE A 7 11.03 -15.53 -5.48
C PHE A 7 10.29 -14.57 -4.54
N CYS A 8 10.38 -13.25 -4.76
CA CYS A 8 9.65 -12.25 -3.97
C CYS A 8 8.13 -12.28 -4.25
N PHE A 9 7.70 -12.71 -5.44
CA PHE A 9 6.29 -12.85 -5.80
C PHE A 9 5.69 -14.24 -5.56
N LEU A 10 6.52 -15.28 -5.35
CA LEU A 10 6.03 -16.62 -5.00
C LEU A 10 5.40 -16.68 -3.59
N LEU A 11 5.51 -15.63 -2.77
CA LEU A 11 4.91 -15.57 -1.44
C LEU A 11 3.43 -15.14 -1.44
N THR A 12 2.97 -14.37 -2.45
CA THR A 12 1.54 -14.08 -2.66
C THR A 12 0.76 -15.35 -2.98
N VAL A 13 1.43 -16.37 -3.54
CA VAL A 13 0.86 -17.70 -3.83
C VAL A 13 0.69 -18.54 -2.56
N PHE A 14 1.54 -18.39 -1.55
CA PHE A 14 1.41 -19.16 -0.29
C PHE A 14 0.33 -18.60 0.65
N CYS A 15 -0.08 -17.34 0.49
CA CYS A 15 -1.21 -16.76 1.20
C CYS A 15 -2.57 -17.37 0.78
N LEU A 16 -2.64 -18.04 -0.37
CA LEU A 16 -3.86 -18.70 -0.87
C LEU A 16 -4.26 -19.95 -0.07
N CYS A 17 -3.38 -20.53 0.77
CA CYS A 17 -3.68 -21.75 1.51
C CYS A 17 -4.10 -21.55 2.98
N VAL A 18 -3.83 -20.39 3.60
CA VAL A 18 -3.97 -20.23 5.07
C VAL A 18 -5.15 -19.34 5.49
N CYS A 19 -5.72 -18.54 4.58
CA CYS A 19 -6.77 -17.58 4.93
C CYS A 19 -8.18 -18.19 5.10
N THR A 20 -8.38 -19.50 4.91
CA THR A 20 -9.69 -20.15 5.11
C THR A 20 -10.04 -20.42 6.57
N ALA A 21 -9.12 -20.26 7.53
CA ALA A 21 -9.30 -20.81 8.88
C ALA A 21 -9.62 -19.82 10.02
N LEU A 22 -9.53 -18.49 9.87
CA LEU A 22 -9.35 -17.62 11.07
C LEU A 22 -10.06 -16.26 11.08
N VAL A 23 -11.18 -16.10 10.37
CA VAL A 23 -11.95 -14.83 10.35
C VAL A 23 -12.84 -14.60 11.59
N SER A 24 -12.84 -15.48 12.60
CA SER A 24 -13.84 -15.46 13.69
C SER A 24 -13.49 -14.67 14.96
N GLN A 25 -12.38 -13.94 15.09
CA GLN A 25 -11.95 -13.44 16.42
C GLN A 25 -11.36 -12.01 16.52
N ILE A 26 -11.85 -11.01 15.79
CA ILE A 26 -11.40 -9.62 16.08
C ILE A 26 -12.60 -8.73 16.30
N ASP A 27 -13.05 -8.71 17.56
CA ASP A 27 -13.88 -7.67 18.13
C ASP A 27 -13.34 -7.26 19.52
N SER A 28 -13.48 -5.97 19.81
CA SER A 28 -13.29 -5.25 21.08
C SER A 28 -11.89 -4.73 21.47
N GLY A 29 -11.87 -3.43 21.84
CA GLY A 29 -10.91 -2.85 22.78
C GLY A 29 -10.36 -1.46 22.43
N VAL A 30 -11.10 -0.38 22.75
CA VAL A 30 -10.59 1.02 22.75
C VAL A 30 -10.74 1.58 24.16
N GLU A 31 -9.67 2.15 24.72
CA GLU A 31 -9.77 3.04 25.88
C GLU A 31 -8.85 4.27 25.74
N ASN A 32 -9.38 5.41 26.20
CA ASN A 32 -8.85 6.78 26.14
C ASN A 32 -8.09 7.13 27.44
N ASN A 33 -7.26 8.20 27.43
CA ASN A 33 -7.47 9.41 28.26
C ASN A 33 -6.35 10.48 28.16
N THR A 34 -6.81 11.73 27.99
CA THR A 34 -6.42 13.10 28.47
C THR A 34 -5.21 13.21 29.42
N SER A 35 -4.18 14.06 29.26
CA SER A 35 -3.98 15.53 29.08
C SER A 35 -3.28 16.13 30.30
N ILE A 36 -2.30 17.03 30.12
CA ILE A 36 -2.03 18.27 30.91
C ILE A 36 -0.86 19.04 30.26
N SER A 37 -0.97 20.37 30.34
CA SER A 37 -0.22 21.49 29.73
C SER A 37 1.17 21.78 30.32
N VAL A 38 2.01 22.54 29.59
CA VAL A 38 2.49 23.91 29.93
C VAL A 38 3.63 24.36 28.98
N GLU A 39 3.45 25.60 28.52
CA GLU A 39 4.34 26.65 27.98
C GLU A 39 5.40 26.42 26.88
N SER A 40 5.30 27.37 25.95
CA SER A 40 5.88 27.59 24.63
C SER A 40 7.21 28.32 24.68
N ASP A 41 8.11 27.99 23.76
CA ASP A 41 9.07 28.96 23.20
C ASP A 41 9.22 28.72 21.69
N GLU A 42 8.89 29.75 20.91
CA GLU A 42 8.83 29.73 19.44
C GLU A 42 10.24 29.64 18.82
N ILE A 43 10.45 28.64 17.95
CA ILE A 43 11.58 28.61 17.02
C ILE A 43 11.02 28.65 15.59
N ALA A 44 11.32 29.72 14.87
CA ALA A 44 10.86 30.01 13.51
C ALA A 44 11.27 28.93 12.49
N ILE A 45 10.31 28.56 11.63
CA ILE A 45 10.40 27.48 10.63
C ILE A 45 10.77 28.07 9.25
N ASN A 46 11.64 27.37 8.53
CA ASN A 46 12.04 27.72 7.16
C ASN A 46 11.23 26.89 6.14
N GLU A 47 10.01 27.33 5.80
CA GLU A 47 9.04 26.63 4.93
C GLU A 47 9.48 26.47 3.46
N GLY A 48 10.63 27.04 3.07
CA GLY A 48 11.16 26.94 1.70
C GLY A 48 11.73 25.56 1.31
N SER A 49 12.15 24.72 2.27
CA SER A 49 12.95 23.52 1.98
C SER A 49 12.15 22.30 1.46
N LEU A 50 10.82 22.30 1.65
CA LEU A 50 9.92 21.20 1.30
C LEU A 50 9.24 21.37 -0.07
N LYS A 51 9.32 22.57 -0.68
CA LYS A 51 8.64 22.86 -1.96
C LYS A 51 9.21 22.09 -3.16
N ASP A 52 10.44 21.63 -3.06
CA ASP A 52 11.14 20.90 -4.13
C ASP A 52 10.96 19.37 -4.03
N LEU A 53 10.12 18.90 -3.11
CA LEU A 53 9.88 17.47 -2.93
C LEU A 53 8.82 16.97 -3.93
N PRO A 54 9.03 15.80 -4.56
CA PRO A 54 8.01 15.17 -5.40
C PRO A 54 6.67 15.05 -4.68
N SER A 55 5.60 15.56 -5.26
CA SER A 55 4.23 15.33 -4.79
C SER A 55 3.86 13.84 -4.78
N ILE A 56 2.71 13.50 -4.18
CA ILE A 56 2.20 12.12 -4.20
C ILE A 56 1.97 11.68 -5.66
N GLU A 57 1.37 12.55 -6.47
CA GLU A 57 1.07 12.30 -7.88
C GLU A 57 2.36 12.08 -8.70
N GLU A 58 3.38 12.92 -8.51
CA GLU A 58 4.68 12.75 -9.17
C GLU A 58 5.36 11.45 -8.72
N SER A 59 5.24 11.09 -7.45
CA SER A 59 5.78 9.85 -6.91
C SER A 59 5.08 8.61 -7.50
N GLU A 60 3.77 8.66 -7.68
CA GLU A 60 3.00 7.61 -8.33
C GLU A 60 3.37 7.44 -9.81
N LEU A 61 3.70 8.54 -10.51
CA LEU A 61 4.23 8.49 -11.87
C LEU A 61 5.61 7.82 -11.93
N LEU A 62 6.53 8.19 -11.01
CA LEU A 62 7.83 7.54 -10.87
C LEU A 62 7.68 6.03 -10.59
N PHE A 63 6.71 5.67 -9.75
CA PHE A 63 6.44 4.28 -9.42
C PHE A 63 5.86 3.49 -10.60
N ALA A 64 4.97 4.10 -11.38
CA ALA A 64 4.47 3.49 -12.61
C ALA A 64 5.59 3.28 -13.63
N GLU A 65 6.51 4.24 -13.78
CA GLU A 65 7.65 4.09 -14.68
C GLU A 65 8.61 2.98 -14.21
N PHE A 66 8.78 2.83 -12.90
CA PHE A 66 9.51 1.69 -12.34
C PHE A 66 8.88 0.35 -12.72
N TYR A 67 7.55 0.23 -12.66
CA TYR A 67 6.84 -1.01 -13.07
C TYR A 67 7.02 -1.34 -14.55
N LYS A 68 7.19 -0.33 -15.41
CA LYS A 68 7.42 -0.49 -16.85
C LYS A 68 8.86 -0.85 -17.19
N THR A 69 9.83 -0.20 -16.53
CA THR A 69 11.23 -0.25 -16.95
C THR A 69 12.12 -1.08 -16.03
N GLY A 70 11.67 -1.37 -14.81
CA GLY A 70 12.46 -1.96 -13.73
C GLY A 70 13.55 -1.03 -13.18
N LYS A 71 13.56 0.24 -13.60
CA LYS A 71 14.56 1.25 -13.22
C LYS A 71 13.87 2.43 -12.56
N ILE A 72 14.51 2.98 -11.54
CA ILE A 72 14.02 4.17 -10.83
C ILE A 72 15.23 4.93 -10.29
N ASP A 73 15.22 6.25 -10.46
CA ASP A 73 16.13 7.12 -9.72
C ASP A 73 15.54 7.36 -8.32
N THR A 74 16.15 6.72 -7.32
CA THR A 74 15.69 6.81 -5.94
C THR A 74 16.31 7.98 -5.17
N GLU A 75 17.27 8.68 -5.75
CA GLU A 75 17.98 9.75 -5.02
C GLU A 75 17.05 10.88 -4.58
N PRO A 76 16.13 11.38 -5.43
CA PRO A 76 15.16 12.40 -5.00
C PRO A 76 14.27 11.93 -3.83
N LEU A 77 13.91 10.64 -3.82
CA LEU A 77 13.10 10.05 -2.76
C LEU A 77 13.88 9.92 -1.46
N PHE A 78 15.17 9.53 -1.51
CA PHE A 78 16.00 9.46 -0.30
C PHE A 78 16.27 10.83 0.31
N VAL A 79 16.62 11.82 -0.51
CA VAL A 79 16.76 13.22 -0.05
C VAL A 79 15.45 13.71 0.56
N GLY A 80 14.33 13.34 -0.06
CA GLY A 80 13.00 13.63 0.46
C GLY A 80 12.71 12.98 1.80
N LEU A 81 13.00 11.68 1.97
CA LEU A 81 12.85 10.97 3.23
C LEU A 81 13.65 11.65 4.35
N GLU A 82 14.90 12.02 4.10
CA GLU A 82 15.75 12.70 5.10
C GLU A 82 15.17 14.07 5.52
N LYS A 83 14.71 14.89 4.55
CA LYS A 83 14.07 16.17 4.86
C LYS A 83 12.76 15.99 5.64
N LEU A 84 11.94 15.01 5.24
CA LEU A 84 10.68 14.70 5.90
C LEU A 84 10.90 14.16 7.33
N GLU A 85 11.93 13.34 7.57
CA GLU A 85 12.30 12.86 8.90
C GLU A 85 12.62 14.04 9.84
N GLN A 86 13.40 15.02 9.35
CA GLN A 86 13.77 16.20 10.13
C GLN A 86 12.52 17.02 10.49
N GLU A 87 11.65 17.29 9.53
CA GLU A 87 10.42 18.08 9.76
C GLU A 87 9.40 17.33 10.62
N LEU A 88 9.21 16.03 10.41
CA LEU A 88 8.36 15.19 11.27
C LEU A 88 8.87 15.19 12.71
N THR A 89 10.18 15.06 12.91
CA THR A 89 10.78 15.10 14.25
C THR A 89 10.53 16.44 14.93
N LYS A 90 10.69 17.55 14.22
CA LYS A 90 10.38 18.89 14.74
C LYS A 90 8.91 18.99 15.16
N VAL A 91 7.99 18.65 14.27
CA VAL A 91 6.55 18.74 14.53
C VAL A 91 6.11 17.83 15.67
N GLN A 92 6.63 16.60 15.76
CA GLN A 92 6.26 15.65 16.81
C GLN A 92 6.86 15.97 18.19
N ASN A 93 7.94 16.76 18.24
CA ASN A 93 8.52 17.22 19.50
C ASN A 93 7.74 18.39 20.12
N LEU A 94 6.94 19.11 19.34
CA LEU A 94 6.02 20.11 19.85
C LEU A 94 4.91 19.46 20.68
N LYS A 95 4.44 20.16 21.72
CA LYS A 95 3.44 19.63 22.68
C LYS A 95 2.13 20.39 22.61
N GLY A 96 1.05 19.72 23.04
CA GLY A 96 -0.25 20.36 23.22
C GLY A 96 -0.78 21.00 21.94
N LYS A 97 -1.13 22.29 22.02
CA LYS A 97 -1.74 23.05 20.92
C LYS A 97 -0.74 23.47 19.83
N GLU A 98 0.57 23.46 20.10
CA GLU A 98 1.61 23.80 19.13
C GLU A 98 1.84 22.68 18.12
N ARG A 99 1.52 21.44 18.50
CA ARG A 99 1.63 20.30 17.60
C ARG A 99 0.54 20.35 16.54
N ASN A 100 0.93 20.73 15.34
CA ASN A 100 0.05 20.72 14.18
C ASN A 100 -0.14 19.28 13.67
N ILE A 101 -1.21 18.62 14.14
CA ILE A 101 -1.58 17.25 13.76
C ILE A 101 -1.86 17.14 12.26
N GLU A 102 -2.42 18.18 11.63
CA GLU A 102 -2.72 18.17 10.21
C GLU A 102 -1.42 18.15 9.38
N LYS A 103 -0.49 19.07 9.67
CA LYS A 103 0.83 19.11 9.05
C LYS A 103 1.60 17.81 9.28
N GLU A 104 1.53 17.25 10.49
CA GLU A 104 2.14 15.96 10.79
C GLU A 104 1.59 14.84 9.91
N ASN A 105 0.26 14.74 9.76
CA ASN A 105 -0.37 13.72 8.92
C ASN A 105 0.00 13.91 7.44
N GLN A 106 0.09 15.15 6.95
CA GLN A 106 0.52 15.46 5.58
C GLN A 106 1.96 14.99 5.33
N LEU A 107 2.89 15.36 6.22
CA LEU A 107 4.29 14.96 6.12
C LEU A 107 4.44 13.43 6.20
N LEU A 108 3.72 12.78 7.11
CA LEU A 108 3.79 11.33 7.29
C LEU A 108 3.17 10.57 6.11
N THR A 109 2.11 11.12 5.50
CA THR A 109 1.50 10.55 4.28
C THR A 109 2.52 10.54 3.14
N LEU A 110 3.21 11.66 2.91
CA LEU A 110 4.23 11.75 1.86
C LEU A 110 5.44 10.85 2.15
N TYR A 111 5.87 10.81 3.42
CA TYR A 111 6.96 9.95 3.87
C TYR A 111 6.67 8.46 3.62
N LEU A 112 5.44 8.01 3.90
CA LEU A 112 5.00 6.64 3.65
C LEU A 112 4.90 6.31 2.14
N GLU A 113 4.49 7.28 1.32
CA GLU A 113 4.47 7.13 -0.15
C GLU A 113 5.89 6.89 -0.69
N TYR A 114 6.87 7.70 -0.26
CA TYR A 114 8.27 7.50 -0.65
C TYR A 114 8.80 6.17 -0.14
N ALA A 115 8.50 5.83 1.11
CA ALA A 115 8.93 4.59 1.74
C ALA A 115 8.43 3.35 0.98
N LYS A 116 7.16 3.35 0.55
CA LYS A 116 6.58 2.30 -0.30
C LYS A 116 7.40 2.11 -1.57
N ILE A 117 7.75 3.19 -2.26
CA ILE A 117 8.45 3.15 -3.54
C ILE A 117 9.88 2.64 -3.37
N VAL A 118 10.67 3.24 -2.47
CA VAL A 118 12.07 2.82 -2.28
C VAL A 118 12.16 1.40 -1.73
N PHE A 119 11.23 1.00 -0.85
CA PHE A 119 11.19 -0.36 -0.34
C PHE A 119 10.86 -1.37 -1.46
N THR A 120 9.90 -1.03 -2.32
CA THR A 120 9.59 -1.87 -3.49
C THR A 120 10.79 -1.97 -4.43
N ALA A 121 11.47 -0.86 -4.74
CA ALA A 121 12.67 -0.87 -5.56
C ALA A 121 13.80 -1.72 -4.95
N TYR A 122 13.95 -1.69 -3.62
CA TYR A 122 14.87 -2.53 -2.87
C TYR A 122 14.52 -4.01 -2.98
N LEU A 123 13.26 -4.40 -2.78
CA LEU A 123 12.80 -5.79 -2.90
C LEU A 123 13.05 -6.39 -4.29
N PHE A 124 12.88 -5.57 -5.32
CA PHE A 124 13.15 -5.97 -6.70
C PHE A 124 14.65 -6.00 -7.04
N GLY A 125 15.50 -5.64 -6.08
CA GLY A 125 16.95 -5.70 -6.19
C GLY A 125 17.58 -4.54 -6.96
N SER A 126 16.83 -3.47 -7.24
CA SER A 126 17.32 -2.32 -8.02
C SER A 126 18.23 -1.39 -7.21
N ILE A 127 18.18 -1.46 -5.87
CA ILE A 127 18.97 -0.61 -4.96
C ILE A 127 19.55 -1.37 -3.76
N ASN A 128 20.07 -2.59 -3.96
CA ASN A 128 20.58 -3.45 -2.87
C ASN A 128 21.63 -2.78 -1.97
N GLN A 129 22.44 -1.87 -2.52
CA GLN A 129 23.45 -1.10 -1.81
C GLN A 129 22.86 -0.17 -0.73
N SER A 130 21.57 0.15 -0.81
CA SER A 130 20.89 1.08 0.07
C SER A 130 20.28 0.43 1.32
N PHE A 131 20.62 -0.84 1.62
CA PHE A 131 20.12 -1.56 2.79
C PHE A 131 20.18 -0.76 4.11
N PRO A 132 21.28 -0.06 4.46
CA PRO A 132 21.32 0.75 5.69
C PRO A 132 20.28 1.87 5.70
N LYS A 133 20.05 2.53 4.55
CA LYS A 133 19.04 3.59 4.41
C LYS A 133 17.62 3.01 4.56
N ILE A 134 17.35 1.87 3.92
CA ILE A 134 16.06 1.17 4.04
C ILE A 134 15.79 0.80 5.50
N HIS A 135 16.76 0.18 6.18
CA HIS A 135 16.59 -0.23 7.58
C HIS A 135 16.40 0.96 8.54
N ASN A 136 17.06 2.11 8.29
CA ASN A 136 16.80 3.33 9.05
C ASN A 136 15.36 3.81 8.84
N MET A 137 14.93 3.92 7.59
CA MET A 137 13.59 4.34 7.23
C MET A 137 12.51 3.47 7.92
N GLU A 138 12.67 2.15 7.93
CA GLU A 138 11.75 1.24 8.63
C GLU A 138 11.63 1.56 10.13
N LYS A 139 12.75 1.83 10.81
CA LYS A 139 12.76 2.21 12.23
C LYS A 139 12.04 3.55 12.45
N GLN A 140 12.27 4.52 11.57
CA GLN A 140 11.64 5.84 11.69
C GLN A 140 10.12 5.75 11.50
N ILE A 141 9.63 4.92 10.57
CA ILE A 141 8.19 4.66 10.40
C ILE A 141 7.55 4.20 11.71
N ASP A 142 8.16 3.22 12.39
CA ASP A 142 7.65 2.73 13.67
C ASP A 142 7.66 3.80 14.77
N VAL A 143 8.67 4.66 14.80
CA VAL A 143 8.77 5.78 15.75
C VAL A 143 7.67 6.82 15.47
N PHE A 144 7.54 7.26 14.23
CA PHE A 144 6.58 8.29 13.86
C PHE A 144 5.13 7.82 14.06
N LEU A 145 4.80 6.59 13.66
CA LEU A 145 3.45 6.05 13.81
C LEU A 145 3.04 5.85 15.27
N LYS A 146 3.97 5.49 16.18
CA LYS A 146 3.68 5.38 17.61
C LYS A 146 3.29 6.71 18.25
N ARG A 147 3.83 7.81 17.72
CA ARG A 147 3.59 9.15 18.25
C ARG A 147 2.42 9.84 17.56
N CYS A 148 2.08 9.45 16.34
CA CYS A 148 1.07 10.08 15.50
C CYS A 148 -0.37 9.75 15.93
N LYS A 149 -1.29 10.69 15.71
CA LYS A 149 -2.74 10.41 15.65
C LYS A 149 -3.14 10.33 14.16
N PRO A 150 -3.13 9.13 13.56
CA PRO A 150 -3.26 8.99 12.11
C PRO A 150 -4.70 9.23 11.63
N ASN A 151 -4.82 10.07 10.60
CA ASN A 151 -6.03 10.25 9.81
C ASN A 151 -6.17 9.13 8.75
N SER A 152 -7.19 9.26 7.90
CA SER A 152 -7.50 8.29 6.85
C SER A 152 -6.34 8.16 5.85
N SER A 153 -5.76 9.27 5.41
CA SER A 153 -4.64 9.29 4.45
C SER A 153 -3.39 8.57 4.98
N VAL A 154 -3.00 8.82 6.23
CA VAL A 154 -1.87 8.11 6.86
C VAL A 154 -2.17 6.63 6.99
N CYS A 155 -3.39 6.25 7.41
CA CYS A 155 -3.77 4.84 7.52
C CYS A 155 -3.72 4.13 6.16
N LEU A 156 -4.16 4.79 5.09
CA LEU A 156 -4.15 4.26 3.73
C LEU A 156 -2.73 4.09 3.19
N LYS A 157 -1.89 5.14 3.23
CA LYS A 157 -0.49 5.03 2.77
C LYS A 157 0.34 4.09 3.64
N PHE A 158 0.02 3.95 4.92
CA PHE A 158 0.66 2.92 5.75
C PHE A 158 0.25 1.51 5.32
N ALA A 159 -1.02 1.30 4.95
CA ALA A 159 -1.47 0.03 4.39
C ALA A 159 -0.74 -0.29 3.08
N ASP A 160 -0.51 0.71 2.21
CA ASP A 160 0.23 0.53 0.95
C ASP A 160 1.70 0.15 1.19
N TYR A 161 2.35 0.85 2.12
CA TYR A 161 3.70 0.52 2.55
C TYR A 161 3.76 -0.91 3.11
N LEU A 162 2.82 -1.29 3.97
CA LEU A 162 2.76 -2.66 4.48
C LEU A 162 2.50 -3.68 3.38
N TYR A 163 1.64 -3.37 2.40
CA TYR A 163 1.38 -4.24 1.25
C TYR A 163 2.67 -4.53 0.48
N ALA A 164 3.51 -3.53 0.25
CA ALA A 164 4.83 -3.72 -0.36
C ALA A 164 5.74 -4.66 0.47
N ARG A 165 5.57 -4.73 1.79
CA ARG A 165 6.33 -5.60 2.71
C ARG A 165 5.80 -7.02 2.84
N LEU A 166 4.69 -7.35 2.20
CA LEU A 166 4.09 -8.68 2.29
C LEU A 166 5.05 -9.84 1.95
N PRO A 167 5.98 -9.71 0.99
CA PRO A 167 7.00 -10.73 0.72
C PRO A 167 7.93 -11.04 1.90
N GLU A 168 8.24 -10.04 2.74
CA GLU A 168 9.14 -10.20 3.88
C GLU A 168 8.39 -10.52 5.18
N ASN A 169 7.16 -10.03 5.34
CA ASN A 169 6.39 -10.16 6.57
C ASN A 169 4.95 -10.61 6.34
N ARG A 170 4.73 -11.92 6.42
CA ARG A 170 3.40 -12.54 6.26
C ARG A 170 2.37 -12.07 7.29
N LYS A 171 2.78 -11.58 8.47
CA LYS A 171 1.83 -11.11 9.50
C LYS A 171 1.08 -9.85 9.07
N VAL A 172 1.58 -9.13 8.07
CA VAL A 172 0.92 -7.98 7.47
C VAL A 172 -0.47 -8.33 6.93
N VAL A 173 -0.67 -9.56 6.46
CA VAL A 173 -1.95 -10.08 5.94
C VAL A 173 -3.11 -9.77 6.90
N PHE A 174 -2.90 -9.89 8.21
CA PHE A 174 -3.95 -9.62 9.19
C PHE A 174 -4.18 -8.13 9.46
N LYS A 175 -3.19 -7.28 9.17
CA LYS A 175 -3.24 -5.84 9.44
C LYS A 175 -3.93 -5.05 8.32
N LEU A 176 -3.74 -5.45 7.06
CA LEU A 176 -4.28 -4.75 5.90
C LEU A 176 -5.80 -4.52 5.95
N PRO A 177 -6.67 -5.54 6.15
CA PRO A 177 -8.11 -5.32 6.20
C PRO A 177 -8.53 -4.45 7.39
N VAL A 178 -7.81 -4.51 8.52
CA VAL A 178 -8.06 -3.65 9.68
C VAL A 178 -7.77 -2.19 9.35
N LEU A 179 -6.66 -1.91 8.66
CA LEU A 179 -6.31 -0.56 8.23
C LEU A 179 -7.30 -0.01 7.21
N TYR A 180 -7.68 -0.78 6.18
CA TYR A 180 -8.67 -0.31 5.20
C TYR A 180 -10.03 -0.04 5.85
N ARG A 181 -10.49 -0.89 6.78
CA ARG A 181 -11.72 -0.62 7.53
C ARG A 181 -11.59 0.65 8.40
N LYS A 182 -10.43 0.87 9.02
CA LYS A 182 -10.17 2.10 9.79
C LYS A 182 -10.22 3.35 8.90
N VAL A 183 -9.67 3.27 7.69
CA VAL A 183 -9.81 4.35 6.69
C VAL A 183 -11.29 4.60 6.41
N LEU A 184 -12.08 3.56 6.14
CA LEU A 184 -13.51 3.67 5.83
C LEU A 184 -14.38 4.14 7.03
N LEU A 185 -13.93 3.91 8.26
CA LEU A 185 -14.56 4.48 9.46
C LEU A 185 -14.33 5.99 9.58
N GLN A 186 -13.18 6.49 9.13
CA GLN A 186 -12.83 7.90 9.15
C GLN A 186 -13.33 8.64 7.89
N ASP A 187 -13.37 7.95 6.75
CA ASP A 187 -13.80 8.44 5.45
C ASP A 187 -14.50 7.32 4.66
N SER A 188 -15.82 7.23 4.81
CA SER A 188 -16.63 6.19 4.16
C SER A 188 -16.74 6.33 2.64
N LYS A 189 -16.33 7.47 2.08
CA LYS A 189 -16.32 7.73 0.64
C LYS A 189 -14.98 7.44 -0.01
N ASN A 190 -13.97 6.99 0.75
CA ASN A 190 -12.66 6.66 0.21
C ASN A 190 -12.72 5.45 -0.75
N ASN A 191 -12.78 5.73 -2.04
CA ASN A 191 -12.94 4.70 -3.08
C ASN A 191 -11.71 3.79 -3.18
N GLU A 192 -10.51 4.33 -2.99
CA GLU A 192 -9.27 3.56 -2.99
C GLU A 192 -9.27 2.47 -1.89
N ALA A 193 -9.63 2.83 -0.66
CA ALA A 193 -9.74 1.89 0.44
C ALA A 193 -10.83 0.83 0.21
N LYS A 194 -11.97 1.20 -0.40
CA LYS A 194 -13.01 0.23 -0.79
C LYS A 194 -12.48 -0.80 -1.78
N VAL A 195 -11.82 -0.35 -2.85
CA VAL A 195 -11.28 -1.25 -3.87
C VAL A 195 -10.16 -2.11 -3.30
N LYS A 196 -9.25 -1.55 -2.50
CA LYS A 196 -8.17 -2.33 -1.85
C LYS A 196 -8.70 -3.36 -0.86
N LEU A 197 -9.76 -3.04 -0.11
CA LEU A 197 -10.46 -4.01 0.74
C LEU A 197 -11.20 -5.08 -0.08
N ALA A 198 -11.85 -4.71 -1.18
CA ALA A 198 -12.47 -5.65 -2.10
C ALA A 198 -11.43 -6.62 -2.69
N CYS A 199 -10.30 -6.09 -3.17
CA CYS A 199 -9.16 -6.88 -3.64
C CYS A 199 -8.70 -7.86 -2.56
N TRP A 200 -8.59 -7.41 -1.31
CA TRP A 200 -8.24 -8.26 -0.19
C TRP A 200 -9.22 -9.42 0.02
N TYR A 201 -10.52 -9.15 -0.06
CA TYR A 201 -11.56 -10.15 0.10
C TYR A 201 -11.59 -11.22 -0.99
N THR A 202 -11.06 -10.94 -2.19
CA THR A 202 -10.94 -11.95 -3.26
C THR A 202 -10.11 -13.18 -2.86
N PHE A 203 -9.20 -13.04 -1.88
CA PHE A 203 -8.36 -14.14 -1.42
C PHE A 203 -9.15 -15.20 -0.65
N SER A 204 -10.14 -14.78 0.14
CA SER A 204 -11.04 -15.66 0.88
C SER A 204 -12.35 -15.96 0.13
N ALA A 205 -12.66 -15.22 -0.93
CA ALA A 205 -13.90 -15.38 -1.68
C ALA A 205 -13.93 -16.72 -2.42
N GLN A 206 -15.05 -17.42 -2.26
CA GLN A 206 -15.42 -18.61 -3.00
C GLN A 206 -16.78 -18.38 -3.68
N GLU A 207 -17.21 -19.33 -4.52
CA GLU A 207 -18.51 -19.24 -5.21
C GLU A 207 -19.67 -19.00 -4.23
N THR A 208 -19.62 -19.60 -3.04
CA THR A 208 -20.68 -19.57 -2.03
C THR A 208 -20.61 -18.40 -1.05
N THR A 209 -19.56 -17.57 -1.05
CA THR A 209 -19.42 -16.45 -0.11
C THR A 209 -20.16 -15.20 -0.59
N SER A 210 -21.50 -15.25 -0.59
CA SER A 210 -22.38 -14.22 -1.19
C SER A 210 -22.08 -12.80 -0.72
N ASN A 211 -22.01 -12.54 0.58
CA ASN A 211 -21.76 -11.19 1.11
C ASN A 211 -20.41 -10.62 0.68
N THR A 212 -19.37 -11.46 0.68
CA THR A 212 -18.03 -11.09 0.22
C THR A 212 -18.02 -10.82 -1.28
N ASN A 213 -18.74 -11.62 -2.05
CA ASN A 213 -18.88 -11.47 -3.49
C ASN A 213 -19.60 -10.17 -3.86
N SER A 214 -20.72 -9.86 -3.19
CA SER A 214 -21.45 -8.60 -3.41
C SER A 214 -20.56 -7.39 -3.14
N PHE A 215 -19.82 -7.38 -2.02
CA PHE A 215 -18.90 -6.28 -1.71
C PHE A 215 -17.81 -6.11 -2.78
N ILE A 216 -17.26 -7.21 -3.31
CA ILE A 216 -16.26 -7.16 -4.39
C ILE A 216 -16.90 -6.55 -5.65
N GLU A 217 -18.05 -7.05 -6.07
CA GLU A 217 -18.70 -6.64 -7.31
C GLU A 217 -19.25 -5.21 -7.27
N GLU A 218 -19.77 -4.75 -6.13
CA GLU A 218 -20.25 -3.38 -5.92
C GLU A 218 -19.16 -2.31 -6.09
N ASN A 219 -17.90 -2.67 -5.83
CA ASN A 219 -16.76 -1.75 -5.90
C ASN A 219 -15.95 -1.91 -7.21
N GLU A 220 -16.39 -2.78 -8.13
CA GLU A 220 -15.71 -3.08 -9.40
C GLU A 220 -15.50 -1.83 -10.28
N ALA A 221 -16.50 -0.94 -10.32
CA ALA A 221 -16.44 0.27 -11.15
C ALA A 221 -15.40 1.29 -10.65
N LEU A 222 -15.12 1.30 -9.35
CA LEU A 222 -14.20 2.24 -8.71
C LEU A 222 -12.73 1.95 -9.02
N ILE A 223 -12.41 0.79 -9.62
CA ILE A 223 -11.05 0.43 -10.04
C ILE A 223 -10.48 1.49 -11.00
N GLU A 224 -11.32 2.11 -11.81
CA GLU A 224 -10.89 3.11 -12.81
C GLU A 224 -10.46 4.45 -12.18
N GLU A 225 -10.69 4.65 -10.89
CA GLU A 225 -10.26 5.85 -10.14
C GLU A 225 -8.88 5.65 -9.48
N LEU A 226 -8.33 4.43 -9.49
CA LEU A 226 -7.04 4.13 -8.88
C LEU A 226 -5.86 4.67 -9.69
N SER A 227 -4.75 4.91 -8.99
CA SER A 227 -3.42 5.11 -9.58
C SER A 227 -3.06 3.96 -10.52
N ALA A 228 -2.18 4.19 -11.50
CA ALA A 228 -1.87 3.18 -12.52
C ALA A 228 -1.40 1.85 -11.91
N VAL A 229 -0.51 1.89 -10.91
CA VAL A 229 0.01 0.67 -10.27
C VAL A 229 -1.06 -0.04 -9.44
N ASP A 230 -1.88 0.70 -8.68
CA ASP A 230 -2.97 0.09 -7.92
C ASP A 230 -4.06 -0.49 -8.83
N ARG A 231 -4.33 0.16 -9.96
CA ARG A 231 -5.24 -0.33 -10.99
C ARG A 231 -4.74 -1.62 -11.64
N LEU A 232 -3.44 -1.71 -11.96
CA LEU A 232 -2.81 -2.94 -12.43
C LEU A 232 -3.03 -4.08 -11.44
N ASN A 233 -2.73 -3.83 -10.15
CA ASN A 233 -2.89 -4.80 -9.09
C ASN A 233 -4.36 -5.23 -8.96
N ALA A 234 -5.29 -4.29 -8.98
CA ALA A 234 -6.72 -4.56 -8.95
C ALA A 234 -7.18 -5.40 -10.15
N TYR A 235 -6.75 -5.08 -11.37
CA TYR A 235 -7.10 -5.86 -12.56
C TYR A 235 -6.60 -7.31 -12.47
N ILE A 236 -5.37 -7.54 -12.02
CA ILE A 236 -4.84 -8.90 -11.81
C ILE A 236 -5.68 -9.66 -10.78
N VAL A 237 -6.05 -9.00 -9.68
CA VAL A 237 -6.83 -9.61 -8.59
C VAL A 237 -8.27 -9.90 -9.04
N TYR A 238 -8.94 -8.98 -9.72
CA TYR A 238 -10.29 -9.18 -10.26
C TYR A 238 -10.31 -10.23 -11.38
N SER A 239 -9.25 -10.34 -12.17
CA SER A 239 -9.07 -11.43 -13.12
C SER A 239 -9.12 -12.79 -12.41
N LEU A 240 -8.31 -12.96 -11.35
CA LEU A 240 -8.29 -14.18 -10.54
C LEU A 240 -9.65 -14.46 -9.89
N TYR A 241 -10.29 -13.43 -9.34
CA TYR A 241 -11.61 -13.54 -8.73
C TYR A 241 -12.66 -14.10 -9.71
N TYR A 242 -12.78 -13.51 -10.90
CA TYR A 242 -13.77 -13.95 -11.87
C TYR A 242 -13.46 -15.31 -12.48
N MET A 243 -12.17 -15.65 -12.63
CA MET A 243 -11.78 -17.01 -13.01
C MET A 243 -12.24 -18.05 -11.97
N LYS A 244 -12.05 -17.77 -10.67
CA LYS A 244 -12.51 -18.66 -9.58
C LYS A 244 -14.02 -18.81 -9.53
N LYS A 245 -14.78 -17.79 -9.95
CA LYS A 245 -16.25 -17.84 -10.08
C LYS A 245 -16.74 -18.40 -11.41
N TYR A 246 -15.84 -18.99 -12.21
CA TYR A 246 -16.16 -19.51 -13.55
C TYR A 246 -16.72 -18.47 -14.54
N ASN A 247 -16.60 -17.17 -14.23
CA ASN A 247 -16.89 -16.09 -15.17
C ASN A 247 -15.64 -15.79 -16.00
N THR A 248 -15.29 -16.75 -16.85
CA THR A 248 -14.04 -16.72 -17.64
C THR A 248 -13.97 -15.51 -18.57
N LYS A 249 -15.10 -15.07 -19.12
CA LYS A 249 -15.19 -13.87 -19.96
C LYS A 249 -14.72 -12.62 -19.21
N LYS A 250 -15.22 -12.39 -17.99
CA LYS A 250 -14.76 -11.26 -17.15
C LYS A 250 -13.30 -11.46 -16.70
N GLY A 251 -12.91 -12.69 -16.33
CA GLY A 251 -11.53 -13.00 -15.98
C GLY A 251 -10.54 -12.59 -17.07
N TRP A 252 -10.76 -13.05 -18.30
CA TRP A 252 -9.93 -12.67 -19.45
C TRP A 252 -9.96 -11.16 -19.75
N LYS A 253 -11.13 -10.52 -19.61
CA LYS A 253 -11.27 -9.07 -19.82
C LYS A 253 -10.38 -8.28 -18.85
N TYR A 254 -10.34 -8.65 -17.58
CA TYR A 254 -9.50 -7.98 -16.59
C TYR A 254 -8.01 -8.24 -16.81
N LEU A 255 -7.64 -9.45 -17.18
CA LEU A 255 -6.25 -9.75 -17.56
C LEU A 255 -5.81 -8.91 -18.77
N GLN A 256 -6.68 -8.77 -19.78
CA GLN A 256 -6.39 -7.93 -20.94
C GLN A 256 -6.20 -6.45 -20.54
N LYS A 257 -7.08 -5.91 -19.68
CA LYS A 257 -6.91 -4.54 -19.16
C LYS A 257 -5.57 -4.34 -18.42
N ALA A 258 -5.13 -5.34 -17.66
CA ALA A 258 -3.83 -5.30 -16.98
C ALA A 258 -2.66 -5.24 -17.97
N GLU A 259 -2.72 -6.03 -19.05
CA GLU A 259 -1.70 -6.07 -20.10
C GLU A 259 -1.67 -4.81 -20.96
N GLU A 260 -2.84 -4.21 -21.23
CA GLU A 260 -2.94 -2.93 -21.92
C GLU A 260 -2.33 -1.79 -21.08
N LEU A 261 -2.51 -1.84 -19.76
CA LEU A 261 -1.99 -0.83 -18.84
C LEU A 261 -0.46 -0.94 -18.65
N PHE A 262 0.06 -2.16 -18.53
CA PHE A 262 1.49 -2.45 -18.43
C PHE A 262 1.88 -3.61 -19.35
N PRO A 263 2.23 -3.32 -20.62
CA PRO A 263 2.62 -4.34 -21.58
C PRO A 263 3.82 -5.15 -21.10
N SER A 264 3.80 -6.46 -21.32
CA SER A 264 4.87 -7.39 -20.91
C SER A 264 5.19 -7.40 -19.41
N TYR A 265 4.23 -6.99 -18.56
CA TYR A 265 4.38 -7.15 -17.12
C TYR A 265 4.37 -8.63 -16.75
N ILE A 266 5.45 -9.11 -16.12
CA ILE A 266 5.72 -10.55 -15.90
C ILE A 266 4.57 -11.32 -15.24
N LEU A 267 3.80 -10.68 -14.35
CA LEU A 267 2.67 -11.35 -13.69
C LEU A 267 1.52 -11.59 -14.65
N THR A 268 1.26 -10.67 -15.58
CA THR A 268 0.20 -10.86 -16.58
C THR A 268 0.54 -11.99 -17.53
N GLU A 269 1.80 -12.08 -17.99
CA GLU A 269 2.28 -13.17 -18.84
C GLU A 269 2.18 -14.52 -18.14
N ARG A 270 2.61 -14.58 -16.87
CA ARG A 270 2.54 -15.79 -16.06
C ARG A 270 1.09 -16.21 -15.80
N LEU A 271 0.22 -15.26 -15.47
CA LEU A 271 -1.19 -15.54 -15.21
C LEU A 271 -1.90 -16.02 -16.47
N ARG A 272 -1.62 -15.41 -17.64
CA ARG A 272 -2.10 -15.87 -18.95
C ARG A 272 -1.67 -17.32 -19.22
N ALA A 273 -0.40 -17.64 -18.99
CA ALA A 273 0.11 -19.00 -19.17
C ALA A 273 -0.56 -20.01 -18.22
N ASN A 274 -0.83 -19.61 -16.98
CA ASN A 274 -1.53 -20.44 -16.00
C ASN A 274 -2.99 -20.69 -16.41
N TYR A 275 -3.73 -19.65 -16.83
CA TYR A 275 -5.11 -19.82 -17.30
C TYR A 275 -5.22 -20.77 -18.51
N LYS A 276 -4.28 -20.70 -19.45
CA LYS A 276 -4.21 -21.64 -20.58
C LYS A 276 -4.01 -23.10 -20.13
N LYS A 277 -3.42 -23.32 -18.95
CA LYS A 277 -3.22 -24.63 -18.33
C LYS A 277 -4.32 -25.02 -17.33
N GLY A 278 -5.38 -24.20 -17.19
CA GLY A 278 -6.43 -24.41 -16.20
C GLY A 278 -6.02 -24.10 -14.75
N ILE A 279 -4.90 -23.41 -14.54
CA ILE A 279 -4.40 -23.03 -13.22
C ILE A 279 -4.92 -21.63 -12.89
N LEU A 280 -5.76 -21.49 -11.86
CA LEU A 280 -6.43 -20.23 -11.48
C LEU A 280 -5.68 -19.49 -10.36
N SER A 281 -4.36 -19.52 -10.41
CA SER A 281 -3.44 -18.88 -9.48
C SER A 281 -2.24 -18.31 -10.23
N LEU A 282 -1.43 -17.49 -9.55
CA LEU A 282 -0.10 -17.10 -10.03
C LEU A 282 0.92 -18.22 -9.80
#